data_AF-D8QYK9-F1
#
_entry.id   AF-D8QYK9-F1
#
_cell.length_a   1.000
_cell.length_b   1.000
_cell.length_c   1.000
_cell.angle_alpha   90.00
_cell.angle_beta   90.00
_cell.angle_gamma   90.00
#
_symmetry.space_group_name_H-M   'P 1'
#
loop_
_entity.id
_entity.type
_entity.pdbx_description
1 polymer ?
#
loop_
_entity_poly.entity_id
_entity_poly.type
_entity_poly.pdbx_seq_one_letter_code
_entity_poly.pdbx_strand_id
1 'polypeptide(L)' 'QSQHGGSHKFLVSISVVDSAGPLRFVVDSSDTVESVIRHALQEYEHEGRIPPLGTDPRPFELYSAHDISEGNLS' A
#
# COMPACT_ATOMS: atom_id res chain seq x y z
N GLN A 1 -31.61 -13.90 -6.41
CA GLN A 1 -31.13 -12.73 -7.19
C GLN A 1 -29.78 -12.33 -6.60
N SER A 2 -28.69 -12.53 -7.35
CA SER A 2 -27.33 -12.19 -6.91
C SER A 2 -27.10 -10.70 -7.12
N GLN A 3 -26.96 -9.96 -6.03
CA GLN A 3 -26.65 -8.54 -6.05
C GLN A 3 -25.19 -8.38 -6.51
N HIS A 4 -24.97 -8.24 -7.82
CA HIS A 4 -23.71 -7.68 -8.35
C HIS A 4 -23.76 -6.16 -8.10
N GLY A 5 -23.63 -5.76 -6.84
CA GLY A 5 -23.19 -4.41 -6.52
C GLY A 5 -21.72 -4.35 -6.94
N GLY A 6 -21.46 -3.82 -8.12
CA GLY A 6 -20.11 -3.77 -8.69
C GLY A 6 -19.16 -3.14 -7.69
N SER A 7 -18.19 -3.92 -7.24
CA SER A 7 -17.20 -3.46 -6.30
C SER A 7 -16.36 -2.36 -6.95
N HIS A 8 -16.22 -1.23 -6.24
CA HIS A 8 -15.50 -0.09 -6.76
C HIS A 8 -14.01 -0.40 -6.72
N LYS A 9 -13.30 -0.02 -7.79
CA LYS A 9 -11.85 -0.21 -7.87
C LYS A 9 -11.14 1.08 -7.52
N PHE A 10 -10.08 0.97 -6.74
CA PHE A 10 -9.23 2.10 -6.37
C PHE A 10 -7.83 1.89 -6.92
N LEU A 11 -7.25 2.93 -7.52
CA LEU A 11 -5.81 2.96 -7.77
C LEU A 11 -5.14 3.47 -6.49
N VAL A 12 -4.30 2.64 -5.89
CA VAL A 12 -3.51 3.02 -4.72
C VAL A 12 -2.07 3.32 -5.13
N SER A 13 -1.46 4.30 -4.46
CA SER A 13 -0.06 4.67 -4.63
C SER A 13 0.60 4.65 -3.26
N ILE A 14 1.39 3.62 -2.97
CA ILE A 14 2.01 3.39 -1.67
C ILE A 14 3.50 3.69 -1.76
N SER A 15 3.97 4.66 -0.97
CA SER A 15 5.39 4.97 -0.85
C SER A 15 5.97 4.28 0.36
N VAL A 16 7.12 3.63 0.18
CA VAL A 16 7.95 3.14 1.28
C VAL A 16 9.08 4.14 1.48
N VAL A 17 9.32 4.54 2.73
CA VAL A 17 10.39 5.49 3.09
C VAL A 17 11.74 4.99 2.54
N ASP A 18 12.53 5.90 1.97
CA ASP A 18 13.83 5.62 1.34
C ASP A 18 13.83 4.55 0.23
N SER A 19 12.69 4.32 -0.43
CA SER A 19 12.58 3.40 -1.56
C SER A 19 12.64 4.12 -2.92
N ALA A 20 12.74 3.34 -4.01
CA ALA A 20 12.90 3.81 -5.38
C ALA A 20 11.69 4.58 -5.97
N GLY A 21 10.56 4.65 -5.26
CA GLY A 21 9.35 5.34 -5.68
C GLY A 21 8.07 4.70 -5.12
N PRO A 22 6.88 5.17 -5.48
CA PRO A 22 5.65 4.53 -5.05
C PRO A 22 5.38 3.21 -5.80
N LEU A 23 4.84 2.22 -5.10
CA LEU A 23 4.18 1.06 -5.71
C LEU A 23 2.78 1.49 -6.16
N ARG A 24 2.35 1.05 -7.35
CA ARG A 24 1.03 1.40 -7.90
C ARG A 24 0.31 0.17 -8.39
N PHE A 25 -0.84 -0.10 -7.79
CA PHE A 25 -1.69 -1.23 -8.16
C PHE A 25 -3.15 -0.90 -7.88
N VAL A 26 -4.04 -1.72 -8.45
CA VAL A 26 -5.49 -1.56 -8.29
C VAL A 26 -5.99 -2.51 -7.20
N VAL A 27 -6.80 -1.98 -6.30
CA VAL A 27 -7.46 -2.75 -5.23
C VAL A 27 -8.97 -2.64 -5.37
N ASP A 28 -9.67 -3.56 -4.74
CA ASP A 28 -11.11 -3.57 -4.65
C ASP A 28 -11.58 -2.85 -3.37
N SER A 29 -12.76 -2.22 -3.42
CA SER A 29 -13.40 -1.62 -2.25
C SER A 29 -13.68 -2.58 -1.09
N SER A 30 -13.68 -3.89 -1.37
CA SER A 30 -13.83 -4.94 -0.36
C SER A 30 -12.50 -5.44 0.22
N ASP A 31 -11.35 -5.01 -0.32
CA ASP A 31 -10.04 -5.39 0.21
C ASP A 31 -9.80 -4.75 1.58
N THR A 32 -9.27 -5.56 2.51
CA THR A 32 -8.85 -5.07 3.83
C THR A 32 -7.50 -4.36 3.73
N VAL A 33 -7.22 -3.45 4.66
CA VAL A 33 -5.90 -2.78 4.76
C VAL A 33 -4.76 -3.81 4.85
N GLU A 34 -4.94 -4.91 5.60
CA GLU A 34 -3.94 -5.98 5.68
C GLU A 34 -3.67 -6.64 4.31
N SER A 35 -4.71 -6.89 3.51
CA SER A 35 -4.58 -7.43 2.15
C SER A 35 -3.80 -6.46 1.25
N VAL A 36 -4.10 -5.17 1.34
CA VAL A 36 -3.39 -4.12 0.59
C VAL A 36 -1.91 -4.05 0.97
N ILE A 37 -1.59 -4.12 2.27
CA ILE A 37 -0.19 -4.17 2.75
C ILE A 37 0.51 -5.42 2.23
N ARG A 38 -0.13 -6.59 2.30
CA ARG A 38 0.44 -7.85 1.80
C ARG A 38 0.75 -7.77 0.30
N HIS A 39 -0.17 -7.20 -0.48
CA HIS A 39 0.05 -6.96 -1.92
C HIS A 39 1.24 -6.02 -2.14
N ALA A 40 1.34 -4.94 -1.37
CA ALA A 40 2.47 -4.01 -1.46
C ALA A 40 3.80 -4.69 -1.14
N LEU A 41 3.85 -5.56 -0.12
CA LEU A 41 5.06 -6.33 0.22
C LEU A 41 5.47 -7.29 -0.90
N GLN A 42 4.50 -7.98 -1.51
CA GLN A 42 4.74 -8.86 -2.66
C GLN A 42 5.30 -8.06 -3.85
N GLU A 43 4.72 -6.90 -4.15
CA GLU A 43 5.17 -6.09 -5.27
C GLU A 43 6.53 -5.42 -5.01
N TYR A 44 6.80 -5.06 -3.76
CA TYR A 44 8.12 -4.60 -3.33
C TYR A 44 9.20 -5.66 -3.60
N GLU A 45 8.90 -6.93 -3.27
CA GLU A 45 9.78 -8.07 -3.53
C GLU A 45 9.91 -8.36 -5.03
N HIS A 46 8.81 -8.33 -5.78
CA HIS A 46 8.80 -8.53 -7.23
C HIS A 46 9.63 -7.48 -7.99
N GLU A 47 9.59 -6.22 -7.54
CA GLU A 47 10.44 -5.15 -8.09
C GLU A 47 11.91 -5.26 -7.65
N GLY A 48 12.27 -6.22 -6.78
CA GLY A 48 13.64 -6.44 -6.32
C GLY A 48 14.18 -5.30 -5.46
N ARG A 49 13.30 -4.58 -4.76
CA ARG A 49 13.67 -3.40 -3.97
C ARG A 49 14.45 -3.78 -2.71
N ILE A 50 15.26 -2.82 -2.25
CA ILE A 50 16.10 -2.97 -1.07
C ILE A 50 15.86 -1.83 -0.07
N PRO A 51 15.87 -2.13 1.25
CA PRO A 51 16.08 -3.45 1.88
C PRO A 51 14.84 -4.37 1.79
N PRO A 52 15.00 -5.71 1.83
CA PRO A 52 13.86 -6.62 1.88
C PRO A 52 13.00 -6.38 3.12
N LEU A 53 11.68 -6.29 2.92
CA LEU A 53 10.70 -6.02 3.99
C LEU A 53 10.08 -7.28 4.59
N GLY A 54 10.19 -8.42 3.89
CA GLY A 54 9.51 -9.67 4.25
C GLY A 54 8.05 -9.69 3.81
N THR A 55 7.30 -10.70 4.29
CA THR A 55 5.93 -11.01 3.82
C THR A 55 4.87 -10.92 4.93
N ASP A 56 5.29 -10.60 6.15
CA ASP A 56 4.39 -10.42 7.30
C ASP A 56 3.86 -8.98 7.32
N PRO A 57 2.55 -8.76 7.15
CA PRO A 57 1.98 -7.41 7.13
C PRO A 57 1.84 -6.79 8.53
N ARG A 58 1.88 -7.58 9.61
CA ARG A 58 1.60 -7.11 10.98
C ARG A 58 2.51 -5.97 11.49
N PRO A 59 3.79 -5.88 11.10
CA PRO A 59 4.66 -4.78 11.52
C PRO A 59 4.45 -3.47 10.75
N PHE A 60 3.57 -3.45 9.74
CA PHE A 60 3.39 -2.32 8.84
C PHE A 60 2.05 -1.63 9.05
N GLU A 61 2.06 -0.31 8.89
CA GLU A 61 0.86 0.53 8.90
C GLU A 61 0.86 1.42 7.65
N LEU A 62 -0.33 1.75 7.14
CA LEU A 62 -0.49 2.72 6.06
C LEU A 62 -0.93 4.07 6.63
N TYR A 63 -0.20 5.13 6.28
CA TYR A 63 -0.55 6.50 6.62
C TYR A 63 -1.00 7.25 5.38
N SER A 64 -1.92 8.21 5.55
CA SER A 64 -2.26 9.14 4.49
C SER A 64 -1.04 10.01 4.17
N ALA A 65 -0.66 10.10 2.89
CA ALA A 65 0.44 10.96 2.47
C ALA A 65 0.20 12.45 2.79
N HIS A 66 -1.05 12.84 3.07
CA HIS A 66 -1.43 14.21 3.44
C HIS A 66 -1.15 14.56 4.91
N ASP A 67 -0.87 13.57 5.78
CA ASP A 67 -0.47 13.81 7.18
C ASP A 67 1.03 14.11 7.34
N ILE A 68 1.81 14.04 6.25
CA ILE A 68 3.19 14.55 6.23
C ILE A 68 3.14 16.04 5.83
N SER A 69 2.33 16.82 6.55
CA SER A 69 2.43 18.28 6.54
C SER A 69 3.08 18.70 7.86
N GLU A 70 4.28 19.28 7.74
CA GLU A 70 4.95 20.10 8.77
C GLU A 70 5.61 19.35 9.93
N GLY A 71 6.53 18.44 9.61
CA GLY A 71 7.52 17.90 10.55
C GLY A 71 8.95 18.29 10.17
N ASN A 72 9.23 19.56 9.88
CA ASN A 72 10.58 20.04 9.59
C ASN A 72 10.78 21.50 10.07
N LEU A 73 11.65 21.63 11.07
CA LEU A 73 12.50 22.77 11.46
C LEU A 73 11.84 24.05 12.01
N SER A 74 11.74 24.11 13.34
CA SER A 74 12.03 25.32 14.13
C SER A 74 13.05 24.96 15.21
#